data_AF-A0A0F0LIQ8-F1
#
_entry.id   AF-A0A0F0LIQ8-F1
#
_cell.length_a   1.000
_cell.length_b   1.000
_cell.length_c   1.000
_cell.angle_alpha   90.00
_cell.angle_beta   90.00
_cell.angle_gamma   90.00
#
_symmetry.space_group_name_H-M   'P 1'
#
loop_
_entity.id
_entity.type
_entity.pdbx_description
1 polymer ?
#
loop_
_entity_poly.entity_id
_entity_poly.type
_entity_poly.pdbx_seq_one_letter_code
_entity_poly.pdbx_strand_id
1 'polypeptide(L)'
;MRTRTDRGRLRRVAVIAGAVGLLAGVIGSWIPSFWGDEAASIMSASRTWPELWRMLQTVDGVHGAYYAFLHVWIGLFGASEFSVRLPSAIAAGFLAAGTAVLAGRLGGIRLALASGLIAALLPRTAVMAAEGRSYAIGSAIAVWLTVLLLALLRRRPRWWLWAAYAAGTAAAIYVFLYLALLLVVHGVFVLLFHRQVLWRWLTGAAAGVLLALPIVLVAAAERNQIGFLAYRDYITPLNVLALQWFDPATAWPCLALIAVGAIAALRARRRDPGGFRLSALALLWLVLPTAAVLIASTLIAPMYTVRYLSFCTPAAAILVAMGVLTAAGWIARRTPLAAATATGILLAVVLAAFVPNLLVLRGPYAKDRSDWRAAAGYLHAHATRGDAVVYDDRPKDSEKPRLITAIHPVDVAGLGDPALLASFRTQPGLWDRARPNDALTAADLTPEVWALERGPDPEHSPDVRHLESLGYRILSSHRINVTTVLHLAQP
;
A
#
# COMPACT_ATOMS: atom_id res chain seq x y z
N MET A 1 35.98 -11.27 -0.61
CA MET A 1 35.36 -11.76 -1.86
C MET A 1 34.47 -12.94 -1.46
N ARG A 2 33.14 -12.88 -1.65
CA ARG A 2 32.24 -13.94 -1.17
C ARG A 2 32.42 -15.21 -1.98
N THR A 3 32.58 -16.32 -1.28
CA THR A 3 32.72 -17.66 -1.87
C THR A 3 31.47 -18.03 -2.70
N ARG A 4 31.61 -19.00 -3.61
CA ARG A 4 30.46 -19.54 -4.37
C ARG A 4 29.37 -20.06 -3.42
N THR A 5 29.78 -20.62 -2.28
CA THR A 5 28.90 -21.12 -1.21
C THR A 5 28.11 -20.00 -0.53
N ASP A 6 28.71 -18.84 -0.27
CA ASP A 6 28.01 -17.67 0.31
C ASP A 6 26.93 -17.12 -0.63
N ARG A 7 27.20 -17.10 -1.94
CA ARG A 7 26.21 -16.67 -2.93
C ARG A 7 25.02 -17.64 -2.98
N GLY A 8 25.28 -18.95 -2.91
CA GLY A 8 24.24 -19.98 -2.84
C GLY A 8 23.40 -19.87 -1.57
N ARG A 9 24.02 -19.62 -0.41
CA ARG A 9 23.30 -19.37 0.85
C ARG A 9 22.43 -18.12 0.78
N LEU A 10 22.96 -17.01 0.26
CA LEU A 10 22.19 -15.77 0.14
C LEU A 10 20.97 -15.93 -0.78
N ARG A 11 21.11 -16.66 -1.89
CA ARG A 11 19.98 -16.98 -2.78
C ARG A 11 18.91 -17.78 -2.04
N ARG A 12 19.27 -18.82 -1.29
CA ARG A 12 18.33 -19.60 -0.49
C ARG A 12 17.59 -18.73 0.53
N VAL A 13 18.32 -17.88 1.25
CA VAL A 13 17.72 -16.95 2.21
C VAL A 13 16.75 -15.97 1.53
N ALA A 14 17.10 -15.43 0.36
CA ALA A 14 16.22 -14.55 -0.39
C ALA A 14 14.94 -15.26 -0.85
N VAL A 15 15.05 -16.52 -1.31
CA VAL A 15 13.90 -17.34 -1.69
C VAL A 15 13.00 -17.63 -0.48
N ILE A 16 13.58 -17.99 0.67
CA ILE A 16 12.82 -18.23 1.90
C ILE A 16 12.08 -16.95 2.33
N ALA A 17 12.79 -15.81 2.42
CA ALA A 17 12.19 -14.54 2.80
C ALA A 17 11.08 -14.13 1.82
N GLY A 18 11.31 -14.32 0.52
CA GLY A 18 10.30 -14.02 -0.50
C GLY A 18 9.08 -14.92 -0.44
N ALA A 19 9.26 -16.22 -0.19
CA ALA A 19 8.17 -17.16 -0.01
C ALA A 19 7.33 -16.81 1.23
N VAL A 20 7.98 -16.49 2.36
CA VAL A 20 7.27 -16.04 3.57
C VAL A 20 6.50 -14.75 3.31
N GLY A 21 7.09 -13.77 2.63
CA GLY A 21 6.43 -12.50 2.31
C GLY A 21 5.22 -12.69 1.38
N LEU A 22 5.34 -13.53 0.36
CA LEU A 22 4.24 -13.89 -0.53
C LEU A 22 3.11 -14.59 0.25
N LEU A 23 3.44 -15.62 1.01
CA LEU A 23 2.44 -16.41 1.75
C LEU A 23 1.72 -15.56 2.79
N ALA A 24 2.44 -14.73 3.55
CA ALA A 24 1.84 -13.81 4.52
C ALA A 24 0.92 -12.80 3.84
N GLY A 25 1.26 -12.35 2.63
CA GLY A 25 0.41 -11.48 1.80
C GLY A 25 -0.85 -12.17 1.29
N VAL A 26 -0.72 -13.40 0.80
CA VAL A 26 -1.81 -14.17 0.15
C VAL A 26 -2.83 -14.70 1.16
N ILE A 27 -2.38 -15.29 2.27
CA ILE A 27 -3.25 -16.01 3.22
C ILE A 27 -4.30 -15.07 3.80
N GLY A 28 -5.58 -15.40 3.58
CA GLY A 28 -6.73 -14.65 4.05
C GLY A 28 -6.95 -13.30 3.34
N SER A 29 -6.19 -12.99 2.28
CA SER A 29 -6.35 -11.72 1.55
C SER A 29 -7.70 -11.56 0.88
N TRP A 30 -8.44 -12.65 0.66
CA TRP A 30 -9.80 -12.65 0.13
C TRP A 30 -10.88 -12.39 1.19
N ILE A 31 -10.52 -12.37 2.49
CA ILE A 31 -11.51 -12.27 3.57
C ILE A 31 -12.02 -10.84 3.75
N PRO A 32 -11.20 -9.78 3.82
CA PRO A 32 -11.72 -8.43 3.96
C PRO A 32 -12.45 -7.99 2.69
N SER A 33 -13.58 -7.29 2.82
CA SER A 33 -14.24 -6.67 1.65
C SER A 33 -13.35 -5.59 1.02
N PHE A 34 -13.65 -5.22 -0.23
CA PHE A 34 -13.08 -4.02 -0.84
C PHE A 34 -13.45 -2.76 -0.04
N TRP A 35 -12.64 -1.71 -0.18
CA TRP A 35 -12.83 -0.40 0.45
C TRP A 35 -12.52 0.69 -0.58
N GLY A 36 -12.76 1.96 -0.22
CA GLY A 36 -12.75 3.09 -1.16
C GLY A 36 -11.57 3.17 -2.12
N ASP A 37 -10.34 3.06 -1.62
CA ASP A 37 -9.14 3.17 -2.46
C ASP A 37 -9.01 1.98 -3.46
N GLU A 38 -9.49 0.80 -3.07
CA GLU A 38 -9.55 -0.37 -3.96
C GLU A 38 -10.68 -0.22 -4.98
N ALA A 39 -11.84 0.28 -4.56
CA ALA A 39 -12.96 0.56 -5.46
C ALA A 39 -12.56 1.58 -6.54
N ALA A 40 -11.89 2.68 -6.17
CA ALA A 40 -11.35 3.64 -7.13
C ALA A 40 -10.41 2.99 -8.16
N SER A 41 -9.56 2.06 -7.70
CA SER A 41 -8.60 1.36 -8.56
C SER A 41 -9.32 0.38 -9.51
N ILE A 42 -10.31 -0.36 -9.01
CA ILE A 42 -11.11 -1.33 -9.79
C ILE A 42 -11.97 -0.60 -10.81
N MET A 43 -12.67 0.46 -10.41
CA MET A 43 -13.47 1.31 -11.30
C MET A 43 -12.60 1.87 -12.42
N SER A 44 -11.43 2.41 -12.09
CA SER A 44 -10.47 2.93 -13.08
C SER A 44 -9.98 1.85 -14.03
N ALA A 45 -9.55 0.71 -13.50
CA ALA A 45 -9.08 -0.42 -14.30
C ALA A 45 -10.21 -1.06 -15.13
N SER A 46 -11.47 -0.94 -14.72
CA SER A 46 -12.61 -1.52 -15.42
C SER A 46 -13.05 -0.70 -16.63
N ARG A 47 -12.61 0.56 -16.75
CA ARG A 47 -12.86 1.40 -17.93
C ARG A 47 -12.18 0.82 -19.18
N THR A 48 -12.73 1.07 -20.36
CA THR A 48 -12.02 0.83 -21.62
C THR A 48 -10.81 1.75 -21.74
N TRP A 49 -9.84 1.43 -22.62
CA TRP A 49 -8.65 2.27 -22.79
C TRP A 49 -8.95 3.75 -23.08
N PRO A 50 -9.88 4.11 -23.99
CA PRO A 50 -10.22 5.51 -24.21
C PRO A 50 -10.87 6.19 -23.01
N GLU A 51 -11.73 5.47 -22.27
CA GLU A 51 -12.38 5.99 -21.06
C GLU A 51 -11.37 6.20 -19.93
N LEU A 52 -10.46 5.25 -19.71
CA LEU A 52 -9.37 5.38 -18.74
C LEU A 52 -8.48 6.57 -19.11
N TRP A 53 -8.09 6.69 -20.37
CA TRP A 53 -7.27 7.81 -20.82
C TRP A 53 -7.94 9.17 -20.58
N ARG A 54 -9.23 9.30 -20.90
CA ARG A 54 -10.03 10.50 -20.65
C ARG A 54 -10.07 10.85 -19.15
N MET A 55 -10.24 9.85 -18.30
CA MET A 55 -10.21 10.05 -16.84
C MET A 55 -8.84 10.54 -16.37
N LEU A 56 -7.75 9.90 -16.81
CA LEU A 56 -6.38 10.22 -16.41
C LEU A 56 -5.90 11.62 -16.85
N GLN A 57 -6.61 12.27 -17.78
CA GLN A 57 -6.37 13.66 -18.16
C GLN A 57 -7.04 14.66 -17.19
N THR A 58 -7.91 14.19 -16.31
CA THR A 58 -8.74 15.01 -15.42
C THR A 58 -8.42 14.74 -13.94
N VAL A 59 -8.25 13.46 -13.60
CA VAL A 59 -8.02 13.02 -12.23
C VAL A 59 -7.14 11.78 -12.21
N ASP A 60 -6.34 11.68 -11.16
CA ASP A 60 -5.60 10.47 -10.81
C ASP A 60 -4.58 10.03 -11.87
N GLY A 61 -4.13 10.95 -12.73
CA GLY A 61 -3.15 10.71 -13.78
C GLY A 61 -1.86 10.07 -13.27
N VAL A 62 -1.44 10.42 -12.05
CA VAL A 62 -0.27 9.86 -11.35
C VAL A 62 -0.37 8.36 -11.06
N HIS A 63 -1.57 7.80 -11.06
CA HIS A 63 -1.83 6.38 -10.87
C HIS A 63 -2.03 5.61 -12.18
N GLY A 64 -1.98 6.30 -13.34
CA GLY A 64 -2.34 5.74 -14.64
C GLY A 64 -1.56 4.48 -15.03
N ALA A 65 -0.27 4.41 -14.73
CA ALA A 65 0.51 3.19 -15.00
C ALA A 65 0.03 1.98 -14.18
N TYR A 66 -0.36 2.22 -12.92
CA TYR A 66 -0.93 1.17 -12.08
C TYR A 66 -2.32 0.76 -12.56
N TYR A 67 -3.17 1.71 -12.96
CA TYR A 67 -4.51 1.40 -13.50
C TYR A 67 -4.43 0.66 -14.83
N ALA A 68 -3.50 1.00 -15.72
CA ALA A 68 -3.25 0.27 -16.95
C ALA A 68 -2.78 -1.17 -16.70
N PHE A 69 -1.87 -1.37 -15.75
CA PHE A 69 -1.48 -2.71 -15.31
C PHE A 69 -2.68 -3.48 -14.76
N LEU A 70 -3.45 -2.86 -13.88
CA LEU A 70 -4.59 -3.50 -13.24
C LEU A 70 -5.70 -3.81 -14.24
N HIS A 71 -5.92 -2.98 -15.26
CA HIS A 71 -6.86 -3.22 -16.36
C HIS A 71 -6.56 -4.55 -17.07
N VAL A 72 -5.30 -4.76 -17.47
CA VAL A 72 -4.87 -6.01 -18.09
C VAL A 72 -5.02 -7.18 -17.10
N TRP A 73 -4.65 -6.96 -15.84
CA TRP A 73 -4.72 -8.00 -14.80
C TRP A 73 -6.14 -8.49 -14.54
N ILE A 74 -7.09 -7.58 -14.30
CA ILE A 74 -8.49 -7.95 -14.04
C ILE A 74 -9.16 -8.53 -15.28
N GLY A 75 -8.73 -8.12 -16.49
CA GLY A 75 -9.19 -8.72 -17.74
C GLY A 75 -8.79 -10.20 -17.87
N LEU A 76 -7.66 -10.60 -17.29
CA LEU A 76 -7.16 -11.98 -17.34
C LEU A 76 -7.62 -12.84 -16.15
N PHE A 77 -7.72 -12.26 -14.96
CA PHE A 77 -7.94 -13.01 -13.71
C PHE A 77 -9.23 -12.65 -12.96
N GLY A 78 -10.01 -11.70 -13.49
CA GLY A 78 -11.22 -11.17 -12.84
C GLY A 78 -10.91 -10.19 -11.70
N ALA A 79 -11.94 -9.49 -11.23
CA ALA A 79 -11.85 -8.44 -10.21
C ALA A 79 -12.33 -8.89 -8.82
N SER A 80 -11.90 -10.08 -8.36
CA SER A 80 -12.16 -10.53 -6.98
C SER A 80 -11.16 -9.94 -5.98
N GLU A 81 -11.50 -9.91 -4.69
CA GLU A 81 -10.61 -9.40 -3.62
C GLU A 81 -9.26 -10.12 -3.62
N PHE A 82 -9.29 -11.44 -3.84
CA PHE A 82 -8.08 -12.23 -4.01
C PHE A 82 -7.26 -11.76 -5.22
N SER A 83 -7.89 -11.72 -6.39
CA SER A 83 -7.22 -11.42 -7.66
C SER A 83 -6.57 -10.03 -7.64
N VAL A 84 -7.31 -9.02 -7.18
CA VAL A 84 -6.85 -7.62 -7.16
C VAL A 84 -5.69 -7.41 -6.17
N ARG A 85 -5.64 -8.17 -5.07
CA ARG A 85 -4.58 -8.07 -4.05
C ARG A 85 -3.35 -8.95 -4.36
N LEU A 86 -3.50 -9.97 -5.21
CA LEU A 86 -2.43 -10.92 -5.54
C LEU A 86 -1.15 -10.27 -6.09
N PRO A 87 -1.20 -9.28 -7.01
CA PRO A 87 0.01 -8.56 -7.46
C PRO A 87 0.79 -7.94 -6.31
N SER A 88 0.09 -7.36 -5.34
CA SER A 88 0.72 -6.74 -4.16
C SER A 88 1.34 -7.77 -3.23
N ALA A 89 0.70 -8.94 -3.05
CA ALA A 89 1.27 -10.05 -2.29
C ALA A 89 2.55 -10.60 -2.95
N ILE A 90 2.56 -10.74 -4.28
CA ILE A 90 3.76 -11.12 -5.05
C ILE A 90 4.87 -10.08 -4.84
N ALA A 91 4.53 -8.79 -4.96
CA ALA A 91 5.47 -7.72 -4.71
C ALA A 91 6.03 -7.71 -3.28
N ALA A 92 5.22 -8.05 -2.27
CA ALA A 92 5.69 -8.20 -0.89
C ALA A 92 6.75 -9.32 -0.76
N GLY A 93 6.58 -10.43 -1.49
CA GLY A 93 7.62 -11.46 -1.62
C GLY A 93 8.90 -10.92 -2.25
N PHE A 94 8.80 -10.18 -3.35
CA PHE A 94 9.97 -9.52 -3.97
C PHE A 94 10.63 -8.49 -3.05
N LEU A 95 9.86 -7.76 -2.26
CA LEU A 95 10.38 -6.84 -1.25
C LEU A 95 11.20 -7.58 -0.21
N ALA A 96 10.66 -8.64 0.38
CA ALA A 96 11.34 -9.42 1.41
C ALA A 96 12.64 -10.06 0.88
N ALA A 97 12.58 -10.65 -0.32
CA ALA A 97 13.74 -11.19 -1.01
C ALA A 97 14.80 -10.11 -1.31
N GLY A 98 14.37 -8.96 -1.83
CA GLY A 98 15.25 -7.83 -2.14
C GLY A 98 15.92 -7.27 -0.88
N THR A 99 15.19 -7.20 0.23
CA THR A 99 15.69 -6.75 1.54
C THR A 99 16.75 -7.71 2.07
N ALA A 100 16.50 -9.03 2.00
CA ALA A 100 17.48 -10.05 2.34
C ALA A 100 18.75 -9.95 1.48
N VAL A 101 18.61 -9.74 0.17
CA VAL A 101 19.75 -9.55 -0.75
C VAL A 101 20.53 -8.28 -0.40
N LEU A 102 19.86 -7.16 -0.15
CA LEU A 102 20.46 -5.88 0.18
C LEU A 102 21.27 -5.98 1.48
N ALA A 103 20.61 -6.38 2.57
CA ALA A 103 21.22 -6.56 3.88
C ALA A 103 22.36 -7.59 3.80
N GLY A 104 22.06 -8.68 3.09
CA GLY A 104 22.99 -9.75 2.85
C GLY A 104 24.27 -9.23 2.23
N ARG A 105 24.25 -8.39 1.19
CA ARG A 105 25.44 -7.88 0.48
C ARG A 105 26.42 -7.09 1.34
N LEU A 106 25.97 -6.44 2.42
CA LEU A 106 26.80 -5.58 3.26
C LEU A 106 27.02 -6.12 4.68
N GLY A 107 26.08 -6.89 5.25
CA GLY A 107 26.14 -7.39 6.64
C GLY A 107 26.09 -8.91 6.81
N GLY A 108 26.16 -9.69 5.73
CA GLY A 108 26.31 -11.15 5.79
C GLY A 108 25.01 -11.94 5.92
N ILE A 109 25.11 -13.27 6.04
CA ILE A 109 23.96 -14.18 5.87
C ILE A 109 22.94 -14.14 7.02
N ARG A 110 23.41 -13.97 8.26
CA ARG A 110 22.52 -13.88 9.44
C ARG A 110 21.65 -12.63 9.36
N LEU A 111 22.27 -11.50 9.02
CA LEU A 111 21.54 -10.25 8.80
C LEU A 111 20.61 -10.34 7.59
N ALA A 112 21.01 -11.04 6.51
CA ALA A 112 20.14 -11.29 5.37
C ALA A 112 18.84 -11.99 5.78
N LEU A 113 18.96 -13.06 6.58
CA LEU A 113 17.80 -13.85 7.02
C LEU A 113 16.90 -13.03 7.94
N ALA A 114 17.48 -12.41 8.98
CA ALA A 114 16.71 -11.58 9.91
C ALA A 114 16.01 -10.43 9.18
N SER A 115 16.71 -9.68 8.33
CA SER A 115 16.13 -8.54 7.59
C SER A 115 15.03 -8.99 6.62
N GLY A 116 15.22 -10.14 5.94
CA GLY A 116 14.24 -10.68 5.02
C GLY A 116 12.96 -11.15 5.72
N LEU A 117 13.08 -11.87 6.83
CA LEU A 117 11.92 -12.35 7.60
C LEU A 117 11.19 -11.20 8.31
N ILE A 118 11.92 -10.24 8.88
CA ILE A 118 11.32 -9.03 9.46
C ILE A 118 10.59 -8.25 8.36
N ALA A 119 11.21 -8.06 7.20
CA ALA A 119 10.57 -7.36 6.09
C ALA A 119 9.32 -8.09 5.58
N ALA A 120 9.32 -9.42 5.58
CA ALA A 120 8.18 -10.24 5.15
C ALA A 120 6.96 -10.08 6.06
N LEU A 121 7.17 -9.98 7.37
CA LEU A 121 6.09 -9.94 8.38
C LEU A 121 5.85 -8.55 8.98
N LEU A 122 6.62 -7.53 8.60
CA LEU A 122 6.49 -6.19 9.14
C LEU A 122 5.04 -5.67 9.00
N PRO A 123 4.46 -4.99 10.00
CA PRO A 123 3.09 -4.49 9.94
C PRO A 123 2.75 -3.74 8.64
N ARG A 124 3.60 -2.79 8.22
CA ARG A 124 3.40 -2.06 6.95
C ARG A 124 3.48 -2.96 5.72
N THR A 125 4.32 -4.00 5.72
CA THR A 125 4.35 -5.01 4.66
C THR A 125 3.03 -5.77 4.59
N ALA A 126 2.51 -6.22 5.73
CA ALA A 126 1.25 -6.95 5.78
C ALA A 126 0.06 -6.10 5.28
N VAL A 127 0.05 -4.79 5.58
CA VAL A 127 -0.96 -3.86 5.08
C VAL A 127 -0.88 -3.75 3.55
N MET A 128 0.27 -3.37 3.00
CA MET A 128 0.40 -3.16 1.56
C MET A 128 0.27 -4.45 0.74
N ALA A 129 0.61 -5.61 1.30
CA ALA A 129 0.47 -6.90 0.63
C ALA A 129 -1.01 -7.31 0.45
N ALA A 130 -1.89 -6.81 1.31
CA ALA A 130 -3.32 -7.06 1.30
C ALA A 130 -4.12 -5.85 0.77
N GLU A 131 -3.52 -5.05 -0.13
CA GLU A 131 -4.18 -3.92 -0.78
C GLU A 131 -3.99 -3.99 -2.29
N GLY A 132 -5.07 -3.81 -3.05
CA GLY A 132 -5.06 -3.55 -4.49
C GLY A 132 -4.54 -2.15 -4.83
N ARG A 133 -3.32 -1.84 -4.38
CA ARG A 133 -2.65 -0.55 -4.51
C ARG A 133 -1.18 -0.72 -4.91
N SER A 134 -0.57 0.34 -5.46
CA SER A 134 0.81 0.30 -5.96
C SER A 134 1.91 0.24 -4.88
N TYR A 135 1.57 0.38 -3.60
CA TYR A 135 2.55 0.54 -2.51
C TYR A 135 3.54 -0.64 -2.42
N ALA A 136 3.05 -1.89 -2.47
CA ALA A 136 3.91 -3.07 -2.37
C ALA A 136 4.87 -3.19 -3.57
N ILE A 137 4.34 -2.95 -4.78
CA ILE A 137 5.11 -2.93 -6.03
C ILE A 137 6.19 -1.86 -5.97
N GLY A 138 5.83 -0.64 -5.58
CA GLY A 138 6.77 0.47 -5.43
C GLY A 138 7.88 0.17 -4.43
N SER A 139 7.54 -0.47 -3.31
CA SER A 139 8.50 -0.83 -2.26
C SER A 139 9.45 -1.97 -2.68
N ALA A 140 8.96 -2.92 -3.48
CA ALA A 140 9.77 -3.94 -4.12
C ALA A 140 10.74 -3.33 -5.15
N ILE A 141 10.25 -2.44 -6.02
CA ILE A 141 11.09 -1.70 -6.98
C ILE A 141 12.17 -0.92 -6.22
N ALA A 142 11.80 -0.21 -5.15
CA ALA A 142 12.72 0.59 -4.35
C ALA A 142 13.91 -0.24 -3.85
N VAL A 143 13.66 -1.39 -3.22
CA VAL A 143 14.74 -2.23 -2.69
C VAL A 143 15.60 -2.85 -3.79
N TRP A 144 15.01 -3.29 -4.90
CA TRP A 144 15.77 -3.86 -6.01
C TRP A 144 16.57 -2.80 -6.78
N LEU A 145 16.07 -1.57 -6.86
CA LEU A 145 16.79 -0.42 -7.40
C LEU A 145 17.98 -0.05 -6.50
N THR A 146 17.82 -0.12 -5.18
CA THR A 146 18.92 0.04 -4.21
C THR A 146 19.95 -1.09 -4.33
N VAL A 147 19.51 -2.34 -4.53
CA VAL A 147 20.38 -3.49 -4.81
C VAL A 147 21.15 -3.31 -6.12
N LEU A 148 20.50 -2.76 -7.15
CA LEU A 148 21.11 -2.43 -8.43
C LEU A 148 22.14 -1.31 -8.29
N LEU A 149 21.84 -0.25 -7.53
CA LEU A 149 22.80 0.80 -7.19
C LEU A 149 24.07 0.20 -6.60
N LEU A 150 23.96 -0.66 -5.58
CA LEU A 150 25.15 -1.30 -4.98
C LEU A 150 25.95 -2.16 -5.98
N ALA A 151 25.33 -2.66 -7.05
CA ALA A 151 26.05 -3.34 -8.13
C ALA A 151 26.80 -2.34 -9.03
N LEU A 152 26.21 -1.17 -9.30
CA LEU A 152 26.80 -0.08 -10.08
C LEU A 152 28.01 0.57 -9.40
N LEU A 153 28.03 0.62 -8.07
CA LEU A 153 29.13 1.21 -7.29
C LEU A 153 30.42 0.35 -7.27
N ARG A 154 30.45 -0.78 -7.98
CA ARG A 154 31.63 -1.65 -8.13
C ARG A 154 32.60 -1.08 -9.17
N ARG A 155 33.89 -1.47 -9.12
CA ARG A 155 34.97 -0.87 -9.91
C ARG A 155 34.80 -0.92 -11.45
N ARG A 156 33.96 -1.80 -12.01
CA ARG A 156 33.64 -1.88 -13.45
C ARG A 156 32.23 -2.46 -13.67
N PRO A 157 31.17 -1.64 -13.56
CA PRO A 157 29.83 -2.14 -13.85
C PRO A 157 29.65 -2.34 -15.36
N ARG A 158 28.81 -3.29 -15.74
CA ARG A 158 28.39 -3.43 -17.15
C ARG A 158 27.51 -2.24 -17.53
N TRP A 159 27.68 -1.71 -18.74
CA TRP A 159 26.99 -0.49 -19.19
C TRP A 159 25.45 -0.62 -19.10
N TRP A 160 24.89 -1.79 -19.43
CA TRP A 160 23.45 -2.03 -19.39
C TRP A 160 22.84 -1.91 -17.99
N LEU A 161 23.64 -2.03 -16.92
CA LEU A 161 23.16 -1.80 -15.55
C LEU A 161 22.78 -0.32 -15.32
N TRP A 162 23.42 0.62 -16.03
CA TRP A 162 23.03 2.03 -15.99
C TRP A 162 21.70 2.25 -16.71
N ALA A 163 21.51 1.61 -17.87
CA ALA A 163 20.23 1.63 -18.57
C ALA A 163 19.11 1.00 -17.71
N ALA A 164 19.38 -0.14 -17.08
CA ALA A 164 18.44 -0.78 -16.15
C ALA A 164 18.14 0.08 -14.93
N TYR A 165 19.11 0.85 -14.44
CA TYR A 165 18.90 1.79 -13.33
C TYR A 165 18.03 2.98 -13.76
N ALA A 166 18.30 3.58 -14.91
CA ALA A 166 17.46 4.65 -15.46
C ALA A 166 16.02 4.19 -15.72
N ALA A 167 15.85 3.03 -16.36
CA ALA A 167 14.54 2.43 -16.60
C ALA A 167 13.83 2.05 -15.29
N GLY A 168 14.55 1.50 -14.32
CA GLY A 168 14.02 1.16 -13.00
C GLY A 168 13.61 2.40 -12.19
N THR A 169 14.38 3.49 -12.28
CA THR A 169 14.02 4.79 -11.71
C THR A 169 12.74 5.33 -12.36
N ALA A 170 12.64 5.28 -13.69
CA ALA A 170 11.45 5.73 -14.39
C ALA A 170 10.22 4.90 -13.98
N ALA A 171 10.33 3.57 -14.02
CA ALA A 171 9.28 2.65 -13.57
C ALA A 171 8.86 2.92 -12.13
N ALA A 172 9.80 3.19 -11.23
CA ALA A 172 9.50 3.55 -9.85
C ALA A 172 8.61 4.81 -9.79
N ILE A 173 8.97 5.88 -10.51
CA ILE A 173 8.24 7.14 -10.51
C ILE A 173 6.85 6.98 -11.15
N TYR A 174 6.72 6.20 -12.23
CA TYR A 174 5.42 5.91 -12.85
C TYR A 174 4.50 5.07 -11.95
N VAL A 175 5.04 4.12 -11.19
CA VAL A 175 4.25 3.31 -10.25
C VAL A 175 3.82 4.15 -9.04
N PHE A 176 4.71 5.02 -8.56
CA PHE A 176 4.44 5.89 -7.44
C PHE A 176 5.40 7.09 -7.40
N LEU A 177 4.87 8.29 -7.63
CA LEU A 177 5.63 9.54 -7.79
C LEU A 177 6.66 9.79 -6.66
N TYR A 178 6.29 9.50 -5.41
CA TYR A 178 7.17 9.71 -4.24
C TYR A 178 8.45 8.86 -4.27
N LEU A 179 8.53 7.82 -5.11
CA LEU A 179 9.77 7.07 -5.31
C LEU A 179 10.89 7.91 -5.95
N ALA A 180 10.58 9.08 -6.52
CA ALA A 180 11.60 10.06 -6.88
C ALA A 180 12.49 10.45 -5.69
N LEU A 181 11.97 10.47 -4.46
CA LEU A 181 12.73 10.76 -3.24
C LEU A 181 13.82 9.72 -2.96
N LEU A 182 13.71 8.51 -3.52
CA LEU A 182 14.76 7.51 -3.43
C LEU A 182 16.03 7.95 -4.16
N LEU A 183 15.94 8.83 -5.18
CA LEU A 183 17.11 9.43 -5.81
C LEU A 183 17.88 10.33 -4.84
N VAL A 184 17.19 11.03 -3.93
CA VAL A 184 17.85 11.84 -2.90
C VAL A 184 18.63 10.94 -1.95
N VAL A 185 18.03 9.83 -1.52
CA VAL A 185 18.68 8.80 -0.69
C VAL A 185 19.93 8.24 -1.38
N HIS A 186 19.79 7.84 -2.64
CA HIS A 186 20.88 7.32 -3.45
C HIS A 186 21.99 8.37 -3.65
N GLY A 187 21.63 9.61 -3.96
CA GLY A 187 22.57 10.71 -4.20
C GLY A 187 23.40 11.05 -2.97
N VAL A 188 22.75 11.21 -1.81
CA VAL A 188 23.45 11.46 -0.55
C VAL A 188 24.35 10.28 -0.18
N PHE A 189 23.88 9.04 -0.34
CA PHE A 189 24.72 7.86 -0.09
C PHE A 189 25.94 7.79 -1.02
N VAL A 190 25.75 8.06 -2.32
CA VAL A 190 26.84 8.09 -3.31
C VAL A 190 27.83 9.21 -3.00
N LEU A 191 27.35 10.40 -2.64
CA LEU A 191 28.19 11.54 -2.26
C LEU A 191 29.08 11.20 -1.06
N LEU A 192 28.51 10.61 -0.01
CA LEU A 192 29.22 10.31 1.23
C LEU A 192 30.23 9.17 1.10
N PHE A 193 29.92 8.12 0.33
CA PHE A 193 30.72 6.88 0.35
C PHE A 193 31.36 6.51 -0.99
N HIS A 194 30.92 7.14 -2.09
CA HIS A 194 31.30 6.77 -3.46
C HIS A 194 31.45 8.00 -4.37
N ARG A 195 31.94 9.14 -3.86
CA ARG A 195 32.06 10.41 -4.61
C ARG A 195 32.65 10.29 -6.02
N GLN A 196 33.57 9.35 -6.22
CA GLN A 196 34.22 9.07 -7.50
C GLN A 196 33.28 8.58 -8.61
N VAL A 197 32.09 8.08 -8.28
CA VAL A 197 31.07 7.67 -9.26
C VAL A 197 29.86 8.61 -9.29
N LEU A 198 29.92 9.74 -8.58
CA LEU A 198 28.81 10.69 -8.46
C LEU A 198 28.30 11.16 -9.82
N TRP A 199 29.18 11.60 -10.72
CA TRP A 199 28.79 12.07 -12.05
C TRP A 199 28.13 10.98 -12.91
N ARG A 200 28.66 9.75 -12.85
CA ARG A 200 28.04 8.61 -13.55
C ARG A 200 26.66 8.31 -12.98
N TRP A 201 26.52 8.37 -11.65
CA TRP A 201 25.24 8.23 -11.00
C TRP A 201 24.26 9.35 -11.40
N LEU A 202 24.70 10.60 -11.41
CA LEU A 202 23.90 11.74 -11.87
C LEU A 202 23.42 11.55 -13.30
N THR A 203 24.26 11.08 -14.22
CA THR A 203 23.83 10.81 -15.61
C THR A 203 22.75 9.72 -15.69
N GLY A 204 22.87 8.64 -14.92
CA GLY A 204 21.86 7.57 -14.88
C GLY A 204 20.56 8.02 -14.20
N ALA A 205 20.66 8.78 -13.12
CA ALA A 205 19.51 9.34 -12.42
C ALA A 205 18.77 10.37 -13.30
N ALA A 206 19.49 11.27 -13.96
CA ALA A 206 18.93 12.24 -14.90
C ALA A 206 18.23 11.55 -16.07
N ALA A 207 18.84 10.52 -16.66
CA ALA A 207 18.19 9.73 -17.70
C ALA A 207 16.88 9.09 -17.20
N GLY A 208 16.86 8.56 -15.97
CA GLY A 208 15.64 8.01 -15.37
C GLY A 208 14.54 9.06 -15.13
N VAL A 209 14.91 10.25 -14.65
CA VAL A 209 13.97 11.37 -14.46
C VAL A 209 13.44 11.87 -15.81
N LEU A 210 14.30 11.97 -16.83
CA LEU A 210 13.88 12.36 -18.18
C LEU A 210 12.88 11.36 -18.77
N LEU A 211 13.09 10.06 -18.58
CA LEU A 211 12.13 9.03 -18.97
C LEU A 211 10.79 9.12 -18.21
N ALA A 212 10.82 9.61 -16.98
CA ALA A 212 9.64 9.85 -16.15
C ALA A 212 9.03 11.25 -16.32
N LEU A 213 9.59 12.09 -17.19
CA LEU A 213 9.12 13.48 -17.35
C LEU A 213 7.61 13.59 -17.63
N PRO A 214 7.00 12.75 -18.50
CA PRO A 214 5.56 12.85 -18.76
C PRO A 214 4.70 12.74 -17.49
N ILE A 215 4.96 11.76 -16.61
CA ILE A 215 4.18 11.58 -15.39
C ILE A 215 4.44 12.67 -14.35
N VAL A 216 5.65 13.24 -14.34
CA VAL A 216 5.98 14.39 -13.49
C VAL A 216 5.21 15.64 -13.92
N LEU A 217 5.03 15.85 -15.24
CA LEU A 217 4.23 16.96 -15.77
C LEU A 217 2.75 16.79 -15.46
N VAL A 218 2.21 15.57 -15.60
CA VAL A 218 0.83 15.25 -15.20
C VAL A 218 0.61 15.53 -13.71
N ALA A 219 1.53 15.06 -12.84
CA ALA A 219 1.46 15.33 -11.41
C ALA A 219 1.45 16.83 -11.07
N ALA A 220 2.23 17.64 -11.80
CA ALA A 220 2.26 19.08 -11.60
C ALA A 220 0.96 19.76 -12.01
N ALA A 221 0.31 19.27 -13.07
CA ALA A 221 -0.98 19.78 -13.56
C ALA A 221 -2.14 19.43 -12.60
N GLU A 222 -2.13 18.24 -12.00
CA GLU A 222 -3.20 17.75 -11.12
C GLU A 222 -2.95 18.01 -9.61
N ARG A 223 -1.95 18.82 -9.26
CA ARG A 223 -1.51 18.99 -7.85
C ARG A 223 -2.60 19.42 -6.85
N ASN A 224 -3.69 20.01 -7.32
CA ASN A 224 -4.80 20.45 -6.45
C ASN A 224 -5.72 19.28 -6.02
N GLN A 225 -5.61 18.10 -6.64
CA GLN A 225 -6.45 16.93 -6.33
C GLN A 225 -6.17 16.31 -4.94
N ILE A 226 -5.04 16.65 -4.31
CA ILE A 226 -4.71 16.21 -2.94
C ILE A 226 -5.17 17.19 -1.86
N GLY A 227 -5.93 18.24 -2.21
CA GLY A 227 -6.36 19.28 -1.25
C GLY A 227 -7.14 18.75 -0.05
N PHE A 228 -7.80 17.59 -0.16
CA PHE A 228 -8.51 16.94 0.96
C PHE A 228 -7.59 16.55 2.13
N LEU A 229 -6.28 16.37 1.89
CA LEU A 229 -5.31 16.07 2.93
C LEU A 229 -5.12 17.26 3.90
N ALA A 230 -5.52 18.48 3.51
CA ALA A 230 -5.37 19.66 4.35
C ALA A 230 -6.26 19.66 5.60
N TYR A 231 -7.29 18.82 5.62
CA TYR A 231 -8.25 18.75 6.71
C TYR A 231 -8.05 17.50 7.60
N ARG A 232 -6.89 16.85 7.52
CA ARG A 232 -6.57 15.66 8.32
C ARG A 232 -5.28 15.86 9.12
N ASP A 233 -5.38 15.69 10.44
CA ASP A 233 -4.23 15.70 11.37
C ASP A 233 -3.40 14.42 11.27
N TYR A 234 -2.77 14.21 10.12
CA TYR A 234 -1.87 13.07 9.92
C TYR A 234 -0.51 13.26 10.57
N ILE A 235 -0.06 14.50 10.75
CA ILE A 235 1.28 14.80 11.26
C ILE A 235 1.25 14.78 12.79
N THR A 236 1.38 13.58 13.35
CA THR A 236 1.63 13.40 14.79
C THR A 236 3.01 12.76 14.99
N PRO A 237 3.69 12.99 16.14
CA PRO A 237 4.98 12.37 16.41
C PRO A 237 4.93 10.83 16.30
N LEU A 238 3.85 10.22 16.77
CA LEU A 238 3.66 8.77 16.72
C LEU A 238 3.47 8.28 15.27
N ASN A 239 2.68 9.00 14.46
CA ASN A 239 2.53 8.67 13.04
C ASN A 239 3.86 8.76 12.31
N VAL A 240 4.58 9.87 12.48
CA VAL A 240 5.84 10.17 11.77
C VAL A 240 6.96 9.23 12.17
N LEU A 241 7.13 8.98 13.47
CA LEU A 241 8.28 8.22 13.96
C LEU A 241 8.06 6.71 13.89
N ALA A 242 6.81 6.24 14.01
CA ALA A 242 6.55 4.81 14.18
C ALA A 242 5.47 4.25 13.24
N LEU A 243 4.26 4.81 13.23
CA LEU A 243 3.10 4.14 12.60
C LEU A 243 3.15 4.11 11.07
N GLN A 244 4.14 4.74 10.44
CA GLN A 244 4.44 4.54 9.02
C GLN A 244 4.90 3.11 8.71
N TRP A 245 5.52 2.42 9.67
CA TRP A 245 6.13 1.11 9.46
C TRP A 245 5.64 0.03 10.43
N PHE A 246 5.30 0.44 11.65
CA PHE A 246 4.92 -0.45 12.76
C PHE A 246 3.47 -0.24 13.18
N ASP A 247 2.91 -1.19 13.92
CA ASP A 247 1.65 -1.01 14.64
C ASP A 247 1.91 -0.44 16.05
N PRO A 248 0.89 0.06 16.76
CA PRO A 248 1.07 0.67 18.08
C PRO A 248 1.76 -0.24 19.12
N ALA A 249 1.56 -1.56 19.05
CA ALA A 249 2.15 -2.50 20.01
C ALA A 249 3.64 -2.75 19.73
N THR A 250 4.06 -2.72 18.45
CA THR A 250 5.46 -3.00 18.06
C THR A 250 6.31 -1.75 17.81
N ALA A 251 5.69 -0.56 17.77
CA ALA A 251 6.33 0.73 17.54
C ALA A 251 7.57 0.98 18.41
N TRP A 252 7.40 1.05 19.74
CA TRP A 252 8.48 1.39 20.67
C TRP A 252 9.60 0.34 20.73
N PRO A 253 9.32 -0.98 20.82
CA PRO A 253 10.37 -1.99 20.75
C PRO A 253 11.18 -1.93 19.46
N CYS A 254 10.53 -1.72 18.32
CA CYS A 254 11.23 -1.63 17.04
C CYS A 254 12.08 -0.36 16.93
N LEU A 255 11.60 0.78 17.44
CA LEU A 255 12.40 2.01 17.51
C LEU A 255 13.63 1.84 18.41
N ALA A 256 13.49 1.17 19.54
CA ALA A 256 14.62 0.84 20.41
C ALA A 256 15.65 -0.05 19.68
N LEU A 257 15.19 -1.06 18.94
CA LEU A 257 16.06 -1.92 18.13
C LEU A 257 16.76 -1.14 17.01
N ILE A 258 16.07 -0.22 16.34
CA ILE A 258 16.66 0.68 15.33
C ILE A 258 17.78 1.50 15.96
N ALA A 259 17.54 2.12 17.12
CA ALA A 259 18.52 2.94 17.82
C ALA A 259 19.74 2.10 18.24
N VAL A 260 19.52 0.92 18.82
CA VAL A 260 20.58 -0.03 19.20
C VAL A 260 21.44 -0.42 18.00
N GLY A 261 20.80 -0.81 16.88
CA GLY A 261 21.50 -1.20 15.66
C GLY A 261 22.32 -0.05 15.05
N ALA A 262 21.74 1.16 14.99
CA ALA A 262 22.41 2.34 14.48
C ALA A 262 23.62 2.75 15.33
N ILE A 263 23.47 2.80 16.66
CA ILE A 263 24.54 3.14 17.58
C ILE A 263 25.68 2.11 17.51
N ALA A 264 25.35 0.82 17.47
CA ALA A 264 26.35 -0.24 17.36
C ALA A 264 27.11 -0.17 16.02
N ALA A 265 26.41 0.06 14.91
CA ALA A 265 27.04 0.23 13.60
C ALA A 265 27.97 1.45 13.57
N LEU A 266 27.57 2.56 14.19
CA LEU A 266 28.41 3.75 14.32
C LEU A 266 29.68 3.49 15.16
N ARG A 267 29.54 2.82 16.31
CA ARG A 267 30.66 2.43 17.17
C ARG A 267 31.60 1.45 16.47
N ALA A 268 31.07 0.59 15.61
CA ALA A 268 31.83 -0.38 14.84
C ALA A 268 32.35 0.14 13.49
N ARG A 269 32.15 1.42 13.12
CA ARG A 269 32.43 1.95 11.78
C ARG A 269 33.80 1.63 11.18
N ARG A 270 34.84 1.54 12.03
CA ARG A 270 36.20 1.17 11.61
C ARG A 270 36.41 -0.34 11.49
N ARG A 271 35.73 -1.13 12.34
CA ARG A 271 35.85 -2.60 12.40
C ARG A 271 34.95 -3.29 11.37
N ASP A 272 33.75 -2.77 11.15
CA ASP A 272 32.80 -3.22 10.14
C ASP A 272 32.30 -2.06 9.28
N PRO A 273 33.10 -1.63 8.28
CA PRO A 273 32.68 -0.60 7.33
C PRO A 273 31.50 -1.04 6.45
N GLY A 274 31.20 -2.34 6.35
CA GLY A 274 30.07 -2.87 5.59
C GLY A 274 28.75 -2.60 6.32
N GLY A 275 28.67 -3.04 7.59
CA GLY A 275 27.53 -2.79 8.46
C GLY A 275 27.28 -1.30 8.69
N PHE A 276 28.33 -0.49 8.87
CA PHE A 276 28.17 0.96 8.99
C PHE A 276 27.55 1.60 7.74
N ARG A 277 28.02 1.27 6.54
CA ARG A 277 27.43 1.79 5.29
C ARG A 277 26.00 1.32 5.09
N LEU A 278 25.68 0.08 5.45
CA LEU A 278 24.30 -0.42 5.39
C LEU A 278 23.38 0.34 6.35
N SER A 279 23.83 0.58 7.58
CA SER A 279 23.08 1.37 8.56
C SER A 279 22.91 2.82 8.11
N ALA A 280 23.96 3.46 7.58
CA ALA A 280 23.85 4.80 7.02
C ALA A 280 22.86 4.86 5.86
N LEU A 281 22.92 3.91 4.92
CA LEU A 281 21.96 3.83 3.81
C LEU A 281 20.53 3.68 4.30
N ALA A 282 20.28 2.77 5.24
CA ALA A 282 18.95 2.55 5.80
C ALA A 282 18.42 3.78 6.57
N LEU A 283 19.28 4.46 7.35
CA LEU A 283 18.90 5.69 8.06
C LEU A 283 18.58 6.83 7.08
N LEU A 284 19.40 7.02 6.04
CA LEU A 284 19.12 8.01 4.99
C LEU A 284 17.79 7.69 4.29
N TRP A 285 17.50 6.41 4.06
CA TRP A 285 16.26 5.96 3.43
C TRP A 285 15.03 6.15 4.32
N LEU A 286 15.14 6.01 5.64
CA LEU A 286 14.03 6.34 6.55
C LEU A 286 13.84 7.85 6.70
N VAL A 287 14.94 8.59 6.89
CA VAL A 287 14.87 10.00 7.32
C VAL A 287 14.63 10.94 6.15
N LEU A 288 15.36 10.81 5.04
CA LEU A 288 15.31 11.81 3.97
C LEU A 288 13.95 11.89 3.27
N PRO A 289 13.30 10.78 2.88
CA PRO A 289 11.95 10.85 2.32
C PRO A 289 10.94 11.40 3.33
N THR A 290 11.04 11.00 4.60
CA THR A 290 10.14 11.51 5.65
C THR A 290 10.29 13.01 5.82
N ALA A 291 11.52 13.50 5.98
CA ALA A 291 11.79 14.92 6.09
C ALA A 291 11.32 15.69 4.85
N ALA A 292 11.58 15.16 3.64
CA ALA A 292 11.15 15.81 2.40
C ALA A 292 9.62 15.93 2.30
N VAL A 293 8.87 14.87 2.65
CA VAL A 293 7.39 14.92 2.63
C VAL A 293 6.86 15.83 3.72
N LEU A 294 7.45 15.88 4.91
CA LEU A 294 7.02 16.79 5.98
C LEU A 294 7.29 18.25 5.61
N ILE A 295 8.47 18.56 5.06
CA ILE A 295 8.82 19.89 4.57
C ILE A 295 7.87 20.29 3.42
N ALA A 296 7.61 19.39 2.46
CA ALA A 296 6.63 19.66 1.41
C ALA A 296 5.21 19.84 1.96
N SER A 297 4.85 19.10 3.01
CA SER A 297 3.54 19.20 3.67
C SER A 297 3.31 20.55 4.33
N THR A 298 4.38 21.18 4.84
CA THR A 298 4.31 22.51 5.45
C THR A 298 4.47 23.64 4.42
N LEU A 299 5.28 23.45 3.38
CA LEU A 299 5.63 24.52 2.43
C LEU A 299 4.76 24.57 1.16
N ILE A 300 4.15 23.46 0.75
CA ILE A 300 3.48 23.35 -0.55
C ILE A 300 1.99 23.07 -0.36
N ALA A 301 1.67 21.90 0.18
CA ALA A 301 0.32 21.46 0.47
C ALA A 301 0.40 20.25 1.41
N PRO A 302 -0.57 20.01 2.29
CA PRO A 302 -0.58 18.82 3.14
C PRO A 302 -0.50 17.54 2.29
N MET A 303 0.63 16.84 2.37
CA MET A 303 0.99 15.70 1.51
C MET A 303 1.29 14.44 2.31
N TYR A 304 1.39 14.56 3.63
CA TYR A 304 1.82 13.48 4.50
C TYR A 304 0.66 12.53 4.80
N THR A 305 0.90 11.25 4.51
CA THR A 305 0.14 10.13 5.03
C THR A 305 1.10 8.99 5.33
N VAL A 306 0.79 8.19 6.35
CA VAL A 306 1.58 7.01 6.77
C VAL A 306 1.80 6.02 5.63
N ARG A 307 0.94 6.01 4.61
CA ARG A 307 1.01 5.09 3.47
C ARG A 307 2.09 5.48 2.44
N TYR A 308 2.39 6.77 2.28
CA TYR A 308 3.29 7.25 1.22
C TYR A 308 4.75 6.88 1.45
N LEU A 309 5.17 6.61 2.69
CA LEU A 309 6.53 6.15 2.98
C LEU A 309 6.66 4.63 3.14
N SER A 310 5.67 3.88 2.64
CA SER A 310 5.72 2.40 2.59
C SER A 310 7.00 1.90 1.91
N PHE A 311 7.53 2.63 0.92
CA PHE A 311 8.77 2.25 0.24
C PHE A 311 10.02 2.32 1.12
N CYS A 312 9.93 2.88 2.33
CA CYS A 312 11.02 2.90 3.30
C CYS A 312 10.99 1.66 4.24
N THR A 313 9.96 0.82 4.16
CA THR A 313 9.82 -0.45 4.91
C THR A 313 11.07 -1.35 4.87
N PRO A 314 11.75 -1.55 3.73
CA PRO A 314 12.99 -2.34 3.70
C PRO A 314 14.08 -1.80 4.64
N ALA A 315 14.19 -0.47 4.75
CA ALA A 315 15.18 0.17 5.61
C ALA A 315 14.86 -0.03 7.10
N ALA A 316 13.59 0.10 7.48
CA ALA A 316 13.12 -0.20 8.83
C ALA A 316 13.46 -1.65 9.21
N ALA A 317 13.12 -2.61 8.34
CA ALA A 317 13.39 -4.03 8.58
C ALA A 317 14.89 -4.33 8.76
N ILE A 318 15.76 -3.69 7.98
CA ILE A 318 17.22 -3.83 8.09
C ILE A 318 17.73 -3.29 9.43
N LEU A 319 17.27 -2.11 9.84
CA LEU A 319 17.69 -1.48 11.10
C LEU A 319 17.21 -2.27 12.32
N VAL A 320 15.96 -2.75 12.32
CA VAL A 320 15.44 -3.65 13.35
C VAL A 320 16.27 -4.93 13.42
N ALA A 321 16.58 -5.56 12.28
CA ALA A 321 17.39 -6.76 12.22
C ALA A 321 18.81 -6.54 12.79
N MET A 322 19.45 -5.41 12.48
CA MET A 322 20.74 -5.05 13.09
C MET A 322 20.62 -4.86 14.61
N GLY A 323 19.52 -4.27 15.08
CA GLY A 323 19.19 -4.17 16.50
C GLY A 323 19.09 -5.53 17.18
N VAL A 324 18.34 -6.46 16.59
CA VAL A 324 18.17 -7.83 17.09
C VAL A 324 19.50 -8.56 17.22
N LEU A 325 20.33 -8.54 16.17
CA LEU A 325 21.65 -9.19 16.18
C LEU A 325 22.58 -8.56 17.23
N THR A 326 22.52 -7.24 17.40
CA THR A 326 23.32 -6.52 18.39
C THR A 326 22.90 -6.86 19.81
N ALA A 327 21.60 -6.79 20.10
CA ALA A 327 21.04 -7.10 21.42
C ALA A 327 21.31 -8.56 21.81
N ALA A 328 21.15 -9.50 20.88
CA ALA A 328 21.50 -10.91 21.09
C ALA A 328 22.99 -11.09 21.47
N GLY A 329 23.87 -10.33 20.80
CA GLY A 329 25.32 -10.36 21.09
C GLY A 329 25.67 -9.84 22.49
N TRP A 330 24.89 -8.90 23.04
CA TRP A 330 25.06 -8.39 24.40
C TRP A 330 24.59 -9.40 25.47
N ILE A 331 23.47 -10.06 25.22
CA ILE A 331 22.88 -11.04 26.15
C ILE A 331 23.77 -12.28 26.30
N ALA A 332 24.30 -12.78 25.19
CA ALA A 332 24.85 -14.14 25.11
C ALA A 332 26.33 -14.32 25.51
N ARG A 333 26.94 -13.38 26.25
CA ARG A 333 28.34 -13.38 26.76
C ARG A 333 29.32 -14.29 25.96
N ARG A 334 29.82 -13.76 24.85
CA ARG A 334 30.96 -14.22 24.00
C ARG A 334 30.97 -15.65 23.42
N THR A 335 30.05 -16.57 23.70
CA THR A 335 30.04 -17.87 22.99
C THR A 335 29.22 -17.79 21.68
N PRO A 336 29.71 -18.37 20.57
CA PRO A 336 29.04 -18.28 19.28
C PRO A 336 27.69 -19.02 19.25
N LEU A 337 27.55 -20.08 20.05
CA LEU A 337 26.31 -20.85 20.18
C LEU A 337 25.24 -20.05 20.92
N ALA A 338 25.55 -19.51 22.10
CA ALA A 338 24.60 -18.70 22.86
C ALA A 338 24.13 -17.47 22.05
N ALA A 339 25.04 -16.83 21.28
CA ALA A 339 24.68 -15.70 20.44
C ALA A 339 23.72 -16.11 19.29
N ALA A 340 23.90 -17.29 18.72
CA ALA A 340 22.98 -17.82 17.71
C ALA A 340 21.60 -18.13 18.30
N THR A 341 21.55 -18.78 19.47
CA THR A 341 20.31 -19.08 20.19
C THR A 341 19.57 -17.80 20.58
N ALA A 342 20.25 -16.83 21.20
CA ALA A 342 19.66 -15.55 21.57
C ALA A 342 19.15 -14.77 20.34
N THR A 343 19.86 -14.83 19.21
CA THR A 343 19.38 -14.23 17.95
C THR A 343 18.11 -14.91 17.48
N GLY A 344 18.07 -16.24 17.51
CA GLY A 344 16.89 -17.02 17.12
C GLY A 344 15.67 -16.69 17.99
N ILE A 345 15.85 -16.64 19.32
CA ILE A 345 14.79 -16.30 20.28
C ILE A 345 14.30 -14.86 20.06
N LEU A 346 15.19 -13.87 20.03
CA LEU A 346 14.79 -12.47 19.84
C LEU A 346 14.11 -12.25 18.48
N LEU A 347 14.61 -12.89 17.43
CA LEU A 347 13.96 -12.84 16.13
C LEU A 347 12.57 -13.46 16.19
N ALA A 348 12.42 -14.64 16.81
CA ALA A 348 11.11 -15.28 16.97
C ALA A 348 10.14 -14.41 17.76
N VAL A 349 10.58 -13.75 18.84
CA VAL A 349 9.76 -12.81 19.63
C VAL A 349 9.31 -11.62 18.78
N VAL A 350 10.22 -11.00 18.02
CA VAL A 350 9.88 -9.88 17.13
C VAL A 350 8.88 -10.31 16.05
N LEU A 351 9.11 -11.45 15.40
CA LEU A 351 8.20 -11.96 14.38
C LEU A 351 6.83 -12.34 14.96
N ALA A 352 6.80 -12.96 16.15
CA ALA A 352 5.56 -13.27 16.86
C ALA A 352 4.77 -12.01 17.23
N ALA A 353 5.45 -10.93 17.62
CA ALA A 353 4.82 -9.65 17.94
C ALA A 353 4.11 -9.01 16.73
N PHE A 354 4.48 -9.36 15.49
CA PHE A 354 3.80 -8.87 14.28
C PHE A 354 2.55 -9.69 13.92
N VAL A 355 2.39 -10.91 14.45
CA VAL A 355 1.28 -11.82 14.10
C VAL A 355 -0.10 -11.25 14.44
N PRO A 356 -0.35 -10.60 15.59
CA PRO A 356 -1.66 -10.02 15.88
C PRO A 356 -2.11 -9.02 14.81
N ASN A 357 -1.20 -8.18 14.30
CA ASN A 357 -1.51 -7.23 13.23
C ASN A 357 -1.88 -7.96 11.92
N LEU A 358 -1.19 -9.05 11.58
CA LEU A 358 -1.57 -9.90 10.44
C LEU A 358 -3.01 -10.42 10.59
N LEU A 359 -3.37 -10.94 11.77
CA LEU A 359 -4.71 -11.48 12.03
C LEU A 359 -5.81 -10.41 11.92
N VAL A 360 -5.59 -9.23 12.51
CA VAL A 360 -6.53 -8.10 12.42
C VAL A 360 -6.78 -7.71 10.96
N LEU A 361 -5.73 -7.70 10.13
CA LEU A 361 -5.82 -7.40 8.70
C LEU A 361 -6.52 -8.48 7.85
N ARG A 362 -6.95 -9.59 8.45
CA ARG A 362 -7.70 -10.68 7.79
C ARG A 362 -9.16 -10.76 8.26
N GLY A 363 -9.61 -9.84 9.11
CA GLY A 363 -11.03 -9.76 9.46
C GLY A 363 -11.90 -9.29 8.28
N PRO A 364 -13.19 -9.70 8.22
CA PRO A 364 -14.09 -9.34 7.11
C PRO A 364 -14.26 -7.82 6.92
N TYR A 365 -14.14 -7.07 8.01
CA TYR A 365 -14.29 -5.60 8.05
C TYR A 365 -12.96 -4.87 8.25
N ALA A 366 -11.82 -5.53 8.03
CA ALA A 366 -10.50 -4.98 8.32
C ALA A 366 -10.08 -3.78 7.44
N LYS A 367 -10.83 -3.51 6.36
CA LYS A 367 -10.56 -2.43 5.40
C LYS A 367 -11.57 -1.31 5.58
N ASP A 368 -11.22 -0.30 6.38
CA ASP A 368 -12.06 0.86 6.70
C ASP A 368 -13.50 0.50 7.15
N ARG A 369 -13.63 -0.64 7.84
CA ARG A 369 -14.92 -1.20 8.29
C ARG A 369 -15.89 -1.53 7.15
N SER A 370 -15.42 -1.58 5.91
CA SER A 370 -16.24 -1.85 4.74
C SER A 370 -16.89 -3.24 4.82
N ASP A 371 -18.18 -3.27 4.51
CA ASP A 371 -19.05 -4.45 4.52
C ASP A 371 -19.74 -4.68 3.16
N TRP A 372 -19.23 -4.06 2.10
CA TRP A 372 -19.84 -4.06 0.77
C TRP A 372 -20.09 -5.45 0.18
N ARG A 373 -19.18 -6.42 0.37
CA ARG A 373 -19.41 -7.79 -0.08
C ARG A 373 -20.61 -8.44 0.62
N ALA A 374 -20.74 -8.22 1.93
CA ALA A 374 -21.84 -8.77 2.70
C ALA A 374 -23.17 -8.08 2.34
N ALA A 375 -23.14 -6.76 2.13
CA ALA A 375 -24.31 -6.00 1.66
C ALA A 375 -24.76 -6.43 0.26
N ALA A 376 -23.81 -6.60 -0.67
CA ALA A 376 -24.09 -7.10 -2.02
C ALA A 376 -24.68 -8.52 -1.99
N GLY A 377 -24.09 -9.43 -1.20
CA GLY A 377 -24.62 -10.79 -1.04
C GLY A 377 -26.00 -10.83 -0.37
N TYR A 378 -26.28 -9.91 0.56
CA TYR A 378 -27.61 -9.80 1.17
C TYR A 378 -28.66 -9.35 0.16
N LEU A 379 -28.36 -8.31 -0.65
CA LEU A 379 -29.22 -7.88 -1.76
C LEU A 379 -29.44 -9.03 -2.75
N HIS A 380 -28.38 -9.73 -3.15
CA HIS A 380 -28.47 -10.85 -4.09
C HIS A 380 -29.43 -11.96 -3.61
N ALA A 381 -29.47 -12.21 -2.30
CA ALA A 381 -30.29 -13.27 -1.71
C ALA A 381 -31.76 -12.88 -1.49
N HIS A 382 -32.09 -11.58 -1.38
CA HIS A 382 -33.41 -11.13 -0.94
C HIS A 382 -34.12 -10.20 -1.93
N ALA A 383 -33.38 -9.41 -2.70
CA ALA A 383 -33.95 -8.52 -3.71
C ALA A 383 -34.30 -9.31 -4.98
N THR A 384 -35.36 -8.89 -5.66
CA THR A 384 -35.79 -9.47 -6.93
C THR A 384 -35.44 -8.59 -8.11
N ARG A 385 -35.40 -9.20 -9.31
CA ARG A 385 -35.08 -8.45 -10.54
C ARG A 385 -36.17 -7.40 -10.79
N GLY A 386 -35.75 -6.14 -10.89
CA GLY A 386 -36.64 -5.00 -11.07
C GLY A 386 -36.76 -4.12 -9.83
N ASP A 387 -36.43 -4.62 -8.63
CA ASP A 387 -36.45 -3.81 -7.41
C ASP A 387 -35.48 -2.62 -7.53
N ALA A 388 -35.84 -1.49 -6.93
CA ALA A 388 -35.01 -0.30 -6.86
C ALA A 388 -34.11 -0.33 -5.62
N VAL A 389 -32.86 0.13 -5.78
CA VAL A 389 -31.89 0.26 -4.69
C VAL A 389 -31.52 1.73 -4.52
N VAL A 390 -31.80 2.27 -3.34
CA VAL A 390 -31.40 3.61 -2.92
C VAL A 390 -30.14 3.49 -2.07
N TYR A 391 -29.06 4.15 -2.49
CA TYR A 391 -27.79 4.12 -1.78
C TYR A 391 -27.60 5.44 -1.02
N ASP A 392 -27.24 5.35 0.26
CA ASP A 392 -26.94 6.52 1.10
C ASP A 392 -25.93 7.47 0.42
N ASP A 393 -26.37 8.71 0.21
CA ASP A 393 -25.60 9.74 -0.49
C ASP A 393 -24.76 10.63 0.44
N ARG A 394 -24.95 10.50 1.76
CA ARG A 394 -24.35 11.34 2.81
C ARG A 394 -22.86 11.06 3.04
N PRO A 395 -22.36 9.80 3.00
CA PRO A 395 -20.93 9.54 3.13
C PRO A 395 -20.13 10.20 2.01
N LYS A 396 -18.85 10.48 2.26
CA LYS A 396 -17.92 10.87 1.19
C LYS A 396 -17.86 9.78 0.12
N ASP A 397 -17.52 10.13 -1.11
CA ASP A 397 -17.61 9.22 -2.27
C ASP A 397 -16.91 7.86 -2.07
N SER A 398 -15.74 7.84 -1.45
CA SER A 398 -14.97 6.61 -1.18
C SER A 398 -15.62 5.67 -0.15
N GLU A 399 -16.72 6.09 0.47
CA GLU A 399 -17.47 5.36 1.50
C GLU A 399 -18.93 5.14 1.11
N LYS A 400 -19.39 5.64 -0.05
CA LYS A 400 -20.77 5.46 -0.48
C LYS A 400 -21.07 3.98 -0.77
N PRO A 401 -22.19 3.41 -0.24
CA PRO A 401 -22.61 2.05 -0.56
C PRO A 401 -22.82 1.81 -2.07
N ARG A 402 -23.13 2.85 -2.85
CA ARG A 402 -23.28 2.78 -4.32
C ARG A 402 -22.07 2.13 -5.02
N LEU A 403 -20.86 2.22 -4.43
CA LEU A 403 -19.66 1.57 -4.99
C LEU A 403 -19.80 0.05 -5.17
N ILE A 404 -20.74 -0.59 -4.45
CA ILE A 404 -21.14 -1.99 -4.66
C ILE A 404 -21.46 -2.29 -6.13
N THR A 405 -22.14 -1.37 -6.82
CA THR A 405 -22.54 -1.54 -8.23
C THR A 405 -21.34 -1.74 -9.17
N ALA A 406 -20.18 -1.18 -8.82
CA ALA A 406 -18.98 -1.28 -9.63
C ALA A 406 -18.08 -2.46 -9.25
N ILE A 407 -18.00 -2.80 -7.96
CA ILE A 407 -17.07 -3.81 -7.43
C ILE A 407 -17.72 -5.19 -7.24
N HIS A 408 -19.05 -5.25 -7.15
CA HIS A 408 -19.87 -6.46 -7.05
C HIS A 408 -21.05 -6.44 -8.06
N PRO A 409 -20.79 -6.19 -9.36
CA PRO A 409 -21.85 -5.95 -10.35
C PRO A 409 -22.76 -7.17 -10.59
N VAL A 410 -22.25 -8.38 -10.36
CA VAL A 410 -23.03 -9.62 -10.51
C VAL A 410 -24.07 -9.77 -9.39
N ASP A 411 -23.70 -9.39 -8.17
CA ASP A 411 -24.55 -9.56 -6.99
C ASP A 411 -25.77 -8.62 -7.03
N VAL A 412 -25.64 -7.45 -7.66
CA VAL A 412 -26.72 -6.47 -7.83
C VAL A 412 -27.26 -6.43 -9.27
N ALA A 413 -26.97 -7.45 -10.08
CA ALA A 413 -27.40 -7.49 -11.47
C ALA A 413 -28.93 -7.55 -11.60
N GLY A 414 -29.50 -6.58 -12.32
CA GLY A 414 -30.95 -6.52 -12.55
C GLY A 414 -31.72 -5.74 -11.48
N LEU A 415 -31.04 -5.16 -10.49
CA LEU A 415 -31.60 -4.15 -9.61
C LEU A 415 -31.49 -2.76 -10.27
N GLY A 416 -32.47 -1.89 -10.04
CA GLY A 416 -32.49 -0.52 -10.54
C GLY A 416 -31.78 0.46 -9.62
N ASP A 417 -30.98 1.37 -10.16
CA ASP A 417 -30.44 2.53 -9.42
C ASP A 417 -31.16 3.81 -9.90
N PRO A 418 -32.25 4.23 -9.25
CA PRO A 418 -33.09 5.33 -9.71
C PRO A 418 -32.42 6.70 -9.55
N ALA A 419 -31.36 6.79 -8.74
CA ALA A 419 -30.62 8.03 -8.53
C ALA A 419 -29.41 8.17 -9.49
N LEU A 420 -29.03 7.11 -10.23
CA LEU A 420 -27.91 7.17 -11.19
C LEU A 420 -28.23 8.11 -12.37
N LEU A 421 -27.44 9.17 -12.51
CA LEU A 421 -27.52 10.09 -13.65
C LEU A 421 -26.51 9.73 -14.75
N ALA A 422 -25.30 9.32 -14.36
CA ALA A 422 -24.28 8.90 -15.29
C ALA A 422 -23.26 7.97 -14.64
N SER A 423 -22.91 6.90 -15.35
CA SER A 423 -21.89 5.95 -14.90
C SER A 423 -20.48 6.56 -14.95
N PHE A 424 -19.65 6.18 -13.98
CA PHE A 424 -18.23 6.49 -13.88
C PHE A 424 -17.46 6.19 -15.18
N ARG A 425 -17.92 5.23 -16.00
CA ARG A 425 -17.33 4.86 -17.29
C ARG A 425 -17.39 6.00 -18.31
N THR A 426 -18.49 6.74 -18.29
CA THR A 426 -18.76 7.84 -19.24
C THR A 426 -18.20 9.18 -18.76
N GLN A 427 -17.91 9.28 -17.46
CA GLN A 427 -17.48 10.52 -16.82
C GLN A 427 -15.94 10.67 -16.86
N PRO A 428 -15.43 11.91 -16.91
CA PRO A 428 -14.01 12.19 -16.73
C PRO A 428 -13.57 12.05 -15.24
N GLY A 429 -14.51 12.08 -14.29
CA GLY A 429 -14.25 11.89 -12.86
C GLY A 429 -14.18 10.42 -12.43
N LEU A 430 -13.78 10.18 -11.18
CA LEU A 430 -13.61 8.84 -10.60
C LEU A 430 -14.94 8.10 -10.38
N TRP A 431 -15.95 8.81 -9.88
CA TRP A 431 -17.18 8.25 -9.31
C TRP A 431 -18.38 8.38 -10.25
N ASP A 432 -19.43 7.60 -9.98
CA ASP A 432 -20.73 7.79 -10.61
C ASP A 432 -21.30 9.17 -10.25
N ARG A 433 -22.04 9.77 -11.19
CA ARG A 433 -22.84 10.95 -10.92
C ARG A 433 -24.26 10.51 -10.62
N ALA A 434 -24.78 10.91 -9.48
CA ALA A 434 -26.13 10.62 -9.05
C ALA A 434 -26.86 11.89 -8.60
N ARG A 435 -28.18 11.91 -8.71
CA ARG A 435 -29.00 12.95 -8.09
C ARG A 435 -29.08 12.68 -6.58
N PRO A 436 -29.27 13.73 -5.76
CA PRO A 436 -29.61 13.58 -4.35
C PRO A 436 -30.85 12.68 -4.17
N ASN A 437 -30.88 11.92 -3.08
CA ASN A 437 -31.97 10.98 -2.82
C ASN A 437 -33.31 11.71 -2.55
N ASP A 438 -33.29 12.94 -2.04
CA ASP A 438 -34.48 13.80 -1.83
C ASP A 438 -35.14 14.29 -3.14
N ALA A 439 -34.46 14.15 -4.28
CA ALA A 439 -34.98 14.46 -5.61
C ALA A 439 -35.65 13.25 -6.30
N LEU A 440 -35.68 12.09 -5.64
CA LEU A 440 -36.43 10.92 -6.12
C LEU A 440 -37.92 11.12 -5.90
N THR A 441 -38.74 10.72 -6.87
CA THR A 441 -40.20 10.74 -6.78
C THR A 441 -40.76 9.32 -6.81
N ALA A 442 -42.02 9.13 -6.43
CA ALA A 442 -42.68 7.83 -6.52
C ALA A 442 -42.68 7.24 -7.96
N ALA A 443 -42.63 8.10 -8.99
CA ALA A 443 -42.54 7.64 -10.39
C ALA A 443 -41.16 7.09 -10.77
N ASP A 444 -40.12 7.41 -10.00
CA ASP A 444 -38.76 6.92 -10.21
C ASP A 444 -38.51 5.56 -9.54
N LEU A 445 -39.40 5.15 -8.62
CA LEU A 445 -39.23 4.00 -7.75
C LEU A 445 -40.18 2.85 -8.14
N THR A 446 -39.85 1.65 -7.68
CA THR A 446 -40.70 0.46 -7.81
C THR A 446 -41.46 0.18 -6.52
N PRO A 447 -42.49 -0.67 -6.53
CA PRO A 447 -43.21 -1.02 -5.30
C PRO A 447 -42.30 -1.58 -4.20
N GLU A 448 -41.23 -2.28 -4.59
CA GLU A 448 -40.19 -2.81 -3.72
C GLU A 448 -38.93 -1.93 -3.80
N VAL A 449 -38.46 -1.41 -2.67
CA VAL A 449 -37.26 -0.55 -2.55
C VAL A 449 -36.32 -1.10 -1.49
N TRP A 450 -35.04 -1.14 -1.80
CA TRP A 450 -33.97 -1.48 -0.85
C TRP A 450 -33.11 -0.25 -0.57
N ALA A 451 -33.06 0.23 0.67
CA ALA A 451 -32.20 1.33 1.07
C ALA A 451 -30.95 0.83 1.79
N LEU A 452 -29.76 1.26 1.35
CA LEU A 452 -28.48 0.94 1.96
C LEU A 452 -27.95 2.14 2.73
N GLU A 453 -28.21 2.14 4.03
CA GLU A 453 -27.95 3.28 4.93
C GLU A 453 -26.73 3.07 5.81
N ARG A 454 -25.85 4.09 5.91
CA ARG A 454 -24.75 4.11 6.86
C ARG A 454 -25.07 5.00 8.06
N GLY A 455 -24.45 4.69 9.19
CA GLY A 455 -24.51 5.51 10.40
C GLY A 455 -25.21 4.84 11.58
N PRO A 456 -25.44 5.58 12.68
CA PRO A 456 -25.96 5.04 13.93
C PRO A 456 -27.48 4.85 13.94
N ASP A 457 -28.21 5.63 13.15
CA ASP A 457 -29.68 5.61 13.09
C ASP A 457 -30.16 5.59 11.62
N PRO A 458 -30.04 4.43 10.95
CA PRO A 458 -30.32 4.28 9.53
C PRO A 458 -31.81 4.40 9.20
N GLU A 459 -32.69 3.92 10.10
CA GLU A 459 -34.15 3.90 9.91
C GLU A 459 -34.74 5.31 9.93
N HIS A 460 -34.09 6.28 10.60
CA HIS A 460 -34.51 7.68 10.60
C HIS A 460 -33.56 8.58 9.78
N SER A 461 -32.80 7.99 8.85
CA SER A 461 -31.99 8.77 7.92
C SER A 461 -32.86 9.73 7.08
N PRO A 462 -32.30 10.84 6.56
CA PRO A 462 -33.02 11.71 5.64
C PRO A 462 -33.57 10.97 4.42
N ASP A 463 -32.80 10.02 3.88
CA ASP A 463 -33.14 9.23 2.71
C ASP A 463 -34.34 8.32 2.99
N VAL A 464 -34.36 7.65 4.14
CA VAL A 464 -35.50 6.81 4.55
C VAL A 464 -36.73 7.65 4.86
N ARG A 465 -36.59 8.77 5.57
CA ARG A 465 -37.71 9.69 5.82
C ARG A 465 -38.32 10.23 4.53
N HIS A 466 -37.49 10.47 3.52
CA HIS A 466 -37.96 10.85 2.20
C HIS A 466 -38.78 9.73 1.56
N LEU A 467 -38.29 8.48 1.59
CA LEU A 467 -39.05 7.31 1.10
C LEU A 467 -40.38 7.13 1.84
N GLU A 468 -40.41 7.31 3.16
CA GLU A 468 -41.65 7.28 3.94
C GLU A 468 -42.64 8.38 3.52
N SER A 469 -42.13 9.58 3.20
CA SER A 469 -42.96 10.68 2.68
C SER A 469 -43.59 10.35 1.32
N LEU A 470 -42.97 9.45 0.55
CA LEU A 470 -43.49 8.90 -0.71
C LEU A 470 -44.42 7.69 -0.50
N GLY A 471 -44.76 7.35 0.75
CA GLY A 471 -45.71 6.29 1.10
C GLY A 471 -45.10 4.90 1.31
N TYR A 472 -43.77 4.78 1.29
CA TYR A 472 -43.09 3.51 1.60
C TYR A 472 -43.09 3.23 3.10
N ARG A 473 -43.09 1.96 3.48
CA ARG A 473 -42.95 1.50 4.87
C ARG A 473 -41.84 0.49 4.97
N ILE A 474 -41.05 0.59 6.03
CA ILE A 474 -40.00 -0.40 6.34
C ILE A 474 -40.67 -1.74 6.66
N LEU A 475 -40.37 -2.76 5.86
CA LEU A 475 -40.79 -4.14 6.07
C LEU A 475 -39.77 -4.93 6.86
N SER A 476 -38.47 -4.72 6.59
CA SER A 476 -37.39 -5.35 7.34
C SER A 476 -36.14 -4.47 7.39
N SER A 477 -35.32 -4.72 8.41
CA SER A 477 -34.08 -4.00 8.69
C SER A 477 -32.99 -5.00 9.06
N HIS A 478 -31.87 -4.95 8.35
CA HIS A 478 -30.74 -5.86 8.56
C HIS A 478 -29.43 -5.09 8.70
N ARG A 479 -28.91 -5.02 9.94
CA ARG A 479 -27.60 -4.42 10.24
C ARG A 479 -26.49 -5.43 9.97
N ILE A 480 -25.55 -5.07 9.08
CA ILE A 480 -24.39 -5.90 8.76
C ILE A 480 -23.20 -5.51 9.63
N ASN A 481 -22.73 -4.27 9.49
CA ASN A 481 -21.68 -3.70 10.32
C ASN A 481 -21.83 -2.17 10.40
N VAL A 482 -21.41 -1.47 9.35
CA VAL A 482 -21.56 -0.01 9.21
C VAL A 482 -22.70 0.37 8.28
N THR A 483 -23.13 -0.58 7.45
CA THR A 483 -24.28 -0.50 6.55
C THR A 483 -25.46 -1.28 7.14
N THR A 484 -26.65 -0.69 7.05
CA THR A 484 -27.93 -1.35 7.26
C THR A 484 -28.65 -1.44 5.93
N VAL A 485 -29.13 -2.63 5.60
CA VAL A 485 -30.00 -2.85 4.44
C VAL A 485 -31.44 -2.82 4.95
N LEU A 486 -32.22 -1.86 4.44
CA LEU A 486 -33.64 -1.70 4.75
C LEU A 486 -34.45 -2.14 3.53
N HIS A 487 -35.48 -2.94 3.76
CA HIS A 487 -36.47 -3.29 2.75
C HIS A 487 -37.71 -2.46 3.00
N LEU A 488 -38.14 -1.69 2.01
CA LEU A 488 -39.31 -0.84 2.08
C LEU A 488 -40.27 -1.18 0.93
N ALA A 489 -41.56 -1.15 1.20
CA ALA A 489 -42.58 -1.33 0.17
C ALA A 489 -43.70 -0.31 0.29
N GLN A 490 -44.34 0.01 -0.85
CA GLN A 490 -45.62 0.68 -0.85
C GLN A 490 -46.76 -0.32 -0.54
N PRO A 491 -47.71 0.03 0.32
CA PRO A 491 -48.82 -0.84 0.73
C PRO A 491 -49.85 -1.11 -0.37
#